data_AF-A0A923ZLS8-F1
#
_entry.id   AF-A0A923ZLS8-F1
#
_cell.length_a   1.000
_cell.length_b   1.000
_cell.length_c   1.000
_cell.angle_alpha   90.00
_cell.angle_beta   90.00
_cell.angle_gamma   90.00
#
_symmetry.space_group_name_H-M   'P 1'
#
loop_
_entity.id
_entity.type
_entity.pdbx_description
1 polymer ?
#
loop_
_entity_poly.entity_id
_entity_poly.type
_entity_poly.pdbx_seq_one_letter_code
_entity_poly.pdbx_strand_id
1 'polypeptide(L)'
;MSLIAISCNGAKYGEPVKATAYLLSSFKNFWNYWNEYVKLSRDFTAFDESEKTISKDIFLKKLSTGGYLPLRLKSNDSLNYYKLCKIDERLNKDMSDAIKTCVNIRIQNNNMVNKPLPAFNFIDLNGRLYNGETCKGKIVVLNFWFIHCKS
;
A
#
# COMPACT_ATOMS: atom_id res chain seq x y z
N MET A 1 14.11 40.50 30.07
CA MET A 1 14.22 39.03 29.97
C MET A 1 13.04 38.54 29.16
N SER A 2 13.28 38.08 27.93
CA SER A 2 12.27 37.37 27.15
C SER A 2 12.98 36.18 26.51
N LEU A 3 12.77 35.01 27.10
CA LEU A 3 13.28 33.73 26.59
C LEU A 3 12.31 33.26 25.51
N ILE A 4 12.72 33.38 24.25
CA ILE A 4 12.02 32.76 23.13
C ILE A 4 12.34 31.27 23.20
N ALA A 5 11.36 30.46 23.62
CA ALA A 5 11.42 29.02 23.50
C ALA A 5 11.36 28.64 22.01
N ILE A 6 12.50 28.30 21.43
CA ILE A 6 12.57 27.64 20.12
C ILE A 6 11.99 26.25 20.33
N SER A 7 10.72 26.07 19.96
CA SER A 7 10.10 24.76 19.88
C SER A 7 10.81 23.99 18.77
N CYS A 8 11.66 23.03 19.14
CA CYS A 8 12.18 22.05 18.21
C CYS A 8 11.00 21.26 17.64
N ASN A 9 10.59 21.54 16.40
CA ASN A 9 9.74 20.63 15.64
C ASN A 9 10.52 19.32 15.51
N GLY A 10 10.19 18.33 16.34
CA GLY A 10 10.75 16.98 16.23
C GLY A 10 10.55 16.42 14.83
N ALA A 11 11.52 15.64 14.35
CA ALA A 11 11.41 14.98 13.04
C ALA A 11 10.09 14.18 12.98
N LYS A 12 9.30 14.39 11.92
CA LYS A 12 7.98 13.74 11.75
C LYS A 12 8.09 12.22 11.59
N TYR A 13 9.23 11.77 11.08
CA TYR A 13 9.56 10.37 10.87
C TYR A 13 10.97 10.08 11.39
N GLY A 14 11.23 8.79 11.66
CA GLY A 14 12.52 8.30 12.14
C GLY A 14 13.02 7.09 11.38
N GLU A 15 13.76 6.24 12.07
CA GLU A 15 14.32 5.00 11.51
C GLU A 15 13.24 4.00 11.06
N PRO A 16 13.59 3.02 10.20
CA PRO A 16 12.70 1.93 9.84
C PRO A 16 12.13 1.19 11.05
N VAL A 17 10.86 0.80 11.00
CA VAL A 17 10.20 0.00 12.06
C VAL A 17 10.85 -1.39 12.25
N LYS A 18 11.54 -1.89 11.22
CA LYS A 18 12.35 -3.11 11.23
C LYS A 18 13.61 -2.88 10.39
N ALA A 19 14.74 -3.42 10.83
CA ALA A 19 16.00 -3.35 10.10
C ALA A 19 15.95 -4.20 8.82
N THR A 20 16.54 -3.70 7.72
CA THR A 20 16.57 -4.39 6.43
C THR A 20 17.16 -5.80 6.53
N ALA A 21 18.25 -5.98 7.28
CA ALA A 21 18.88 -7.29 7.47
C ALA A 21 17.91 -8.34 8.05
N TYR A 22 17.04 -7.94 8.99
CA TYR A 22 16.01 -8.82 9.54
C TYR A 22 14.92 -9.17 8.52
N LEU A 23 14.54 -8.20 7.69
CA LEU A 23 13.53 -8.40 6.64
C LEU A 23 14.03 -9.37 5.57
N LEU A 24 15.29 -9.24 5.17
CA LEU A 24 15.90 -10.09 4.14
C LEU A 24 16.37 -11.45 4.67
N SER A 25 16.37 -11.68 5.99
CA SER A 25 16.87 -12.93 6.56
C SER A 25 15.95 -14.13 6.33
N SER A 26 14.66 -13.91 6.04
CA SER A 26 13.73 -14.97 5.64
C SER A 26 12.46 -14.41 4.98
N PHE A 27 11.85 -15.18 4.10
CA PHE A 27 10.56 -14.82 3.50
C PHE A 27 9.47 -14.60 4.57
N LYS A 28 9.46 -15.40 5.64
CA LYS A 28 8.52 -15.26 6.76
C LYS A 28 8.62 -13.88 7.43
N ASN A 29 9.84 -13.41 7.72
CA ASN A 29 10.04 -12.09 8.33
C ASN A 29 9.56 -10.96 7.41
N PHE A 30 9.94 -11.03 6.13
CA PHE A 30 9.44 -10.12 5.11
C PHE A 30 7.90 -10.12 5.04
N TRP A 31 7.27 -11.30 4.96
CA TRP A 31 5.83 -11.42 4.77
C TRP A 31 5.04 -10.92 5.98
N ASN A 32 5.51 -11.22 7.19
CA ASN A 32 4.95 -10.67 8.43
C ASN A 32 5.02 -9.14 8.41
N TYR A 33 6.19 -8.60 8.10
CA TYR A 33 6.39 -7.16 7.98
C TYR A 33 5.49 -6.52 6.91
N TRP A 34 5.38 -7.14 5.74
CA TRP A 34 4.54 -6.66 4.65
C TRP A 34 3.08 -6.54 5.08
N ASN A 35 2.53 -7.63 5.63
CA ASN A 35 1.13 -7.66 6.06
C ASN A 35 0.84 -6.69 7.21
N GLU A 36 1.78 -6.51 8.13
CA GLU A 36 1.60 -5.63 9.28
C GLU A 36 1.78 -4.15 8.93
N TYR A 37 2.86 -3.79 8.22
CA TYR A 37 3.33 -2.40 8.08
C TYR A 37 3.18 -1.79 6.69
N VAL A 38 3.00 -2.58 5.62
CA VAL A 38 2.94 -2.07 4.24
C VAL A 38 1.49 -1.81 3.83
N LYS A 39 1.03 -0.55 3.97
CA LYS A 39 -0.36 -0.11 3.74
C LYS A 39 -0.47 0.83 2.53
N LEU A 40 -0.06 0.36 1.35
CA LEU A 40 0.01 1.17 0.12
C LEU A 40 -1.34 1.70 -0.40
N SER A 41 -2.48 1.28 0.17
CA SER A 41 -3.81 1.88 -0.12
C SER A 41 -3.94 3.26 0.46
N ARG A 42 -3.38 3.47 1.65
CA ARG A 42 -3.55 4.70 2.40
C ARG A 42 -2.78 5.82 1.75
N ASP A 43 -3.02 7.03 2.24
CA ASP A 43 -2.13 8.14 1.96
C ASP A 43 -0.81 7.94 2.70
N PHE A 44 0.28 8.26 2.01
CA PHE A 44 1.63 8.16 2.55
C PHE A 44 2.57 9.14 1.86
N THR A 45 3.60 9.54 2.59
CA THR A 45 4.76 10.24 2.04
C THR A 45 5.79 9.21 1.63
N ALA A 46 6.30 9.33 0.41
CA ALA A 46 7.24 8.39 -0.16
C ALA A 46 8.59 9.06 -0.39
N PHE A 47 9.66 8.34 -0.11
CA PHE A 47 11.04 8.76 -0.34
C PHE A 47 11.76 7.74 -1.23
N ASP A 48 12.67 8.24 -2.06
CA ASP A 48 13.64 7.40 -2.75
C ASP A 48 14.76 6.91 -1.82
N GLU A 49 15.78 6.28 -2.39
CA GLU A 49 16.93 5.71 -1.66
C GLU A 49 17.74 6.79 -0.89
N SER A 50 17.72 8.02 -1.41
CA SER A 50 18.45 9.18 -0.91
C SER A 50 17.60 10.10 -0.03
N GLU A 51 16.42 9.62 0.41
CA GLU A 51 15.44 10.38 1.22
C GLU A 51 14.82 11.58 0.52
N LYS A 52 14.92 11.65 -0.81
CA LYS A 52 14.20 12.67 -1.58
C LYS A 52 12.75 12.25 -1.72
N THR A 53 11.83 13.17 -1.41
CA THR A 53 10.39 12.93 -1.58
C THR A 53 10.05 12.66 -3.05
N ILE A 54 9.28 11.62 -3.28
CA ILE A 54 8.77 11.21 -4.60
C ILE A 54 7.26 11.00 -4.54
N SER A 55 6.60 11.01 -5.70
CA SER A 55 5.16 10.75 -5.77
C SER A 55 4.84 9.27 -5.53
N LYS A 56 3.61 8.99 -5.09
CA LYS A 56 3.09 7.63 -4.90
C LYS A 56 3.24 6.78 -6.17
N ASP A 57 3.01 7.37 -7.35
CA ASP A 57 3.14 6.65 -8.62
C ASP A 57 4.59 6.28 -8.94
N ILE A 58 5.54 7.18 -8.73
CA ILE A 58 6.97 6.88 -8.92
C ILE A 58 7.42 5.80 -7.93
N PHE A 59 6.97 5.89 -6.68
CA PHE A 59 7.28 4.90 -5.64
C PHE A 59 6.76 3.51 -6.02
N LEU A 60 5.48 3.41 -6.40
CA LEU A 60 4.87 2.15 -6.83
C LEU A 60 5.53 1.59 -8.10
N LYS A 61 5.88 2.45 -9.07
CA LYS A 61 6.59 2.04 -10.29
C LYS A 61 7.99 1.49 -9.99
N LYS A 62 8.71 2.06 -9.02
CA LYS A 62 9.99 1.50 -8.57
C LYS A 62 9.79 0.17 -7.85
N LEU A 63 8.81 0.06 -6.95
CA LEU A 63 8.51 -1.22 -6.29
C LEU A 63 8.07 -2.31 -7.28
N SER A 64 7.34 -1.95 -8.35
CA SER A 64 6.90 -2.93 -9.35
C SER A 64 8.04 -3.53 -10.18
N THR A 65 9.26 -2.98 -10.09
CA THR A 65 10.45 -3.64 -10.66
C THR A 65 10.93 -4.80 -9.80
N GLY A 66 10.49 -4.88 -8.52
CA GLY A 66 10.93 -5.84 -7.51
C GLY A 66 12.35 -5.65 -6.96
N GLY A 67 13.10 -4.69 -7.50
CA GLY A 67 14.44 -4.34 -7.03
C GLY A 67 14.46 -3.46 -5.79
N TYR A 68 13.30 -3.21 -5.18
CA TYR A 68 13.17 -2.34 -4.02
C TYR A 68 12.21 -2.90 -2.98
N LEU A 69 12.59 -2.73 -1.71
CA LEU A 69 11.76 -2.96 -0.55
C LEU A 69 11.20 -1.62 -0.04
N PRO A 70 9.91 -1.51 0.30
CA PRO A 70 9.38 -0.35 0.98
C PRO A 70 9.66 -0.43 2.49
N LEU A 71 10.55 0.42 3.00
CA LEU A 71 10.81 0.52 4.44
C LEU A 71 9.85 1.52 5.09
N ARG A 72 8.97 1.03 5.96
CA ARG A 72 8.09 1.85 6.80
C ARG A 72 8.96 2.51 7.86
N LEU A 73 8.97 3.83 7.85
CA LEU A 73 9.66 4.63 8.87
C LEU A 73 8.76 4.75 10.10
N LYS A 74 9.33 4.85 11.30
CA LYS A 74 8.56 5.27 12.49
C LYS A 74 8.02 6.68 12.24
N SER A 75 6.84 7.00 12.73
CA SER A 75 6.27 8.35 12.62
C SER A 75 5.53 8.73 13.88
N ASN A 76 5.60 10.02 14.22
CA ASN A 76 4.94 10.59 15.40
C ASN A 76 3.57 11.21 15.07
N ASP A 77 3.20 11.19 13.79
CA ASP A 77 1.89 11.59 13.30
C ASP A 77 1.11 10.38 12.73
N SER A 78 -0.10 10.64 12.24
CA SER A 78 -0.98 9.62 11.65
C SER A 78 -0.59 9.21 10.23
N LEU A 79 0.41 9.86 9.62
CA LEU A 79 0.80 9.58 8.24
C LEU A 79 1.75 8.39 8.15
N ASN A 80 1.67 7.69 7.02
CA ASN A 80 2.66 6.69 6.69
C ASN A 80 3.82 7.31 5.91
N TYR A 81 5.04 6.90 6.27
CA TYR A 81 6.27 7.30 5.61
C TYR A 81 7.00 6.06 5.14
N TYR A 82 7.35 6.02 3.86
CA TYR A 82 8.10 4.91 3.28
C TYR A 82 9.36 5.40 2.58
N LYS A 83 10.46 4.69 2.75
CA LYS A 83 11.71 4.88 2.00
C LYS A 83 11.99 3.67 1.13
N LEU A 84 12.40 3.90 -0.12
CA LEU A 84 12.86 2.80 -0.99
C LEU A 84 14.23 2.31 -0.53
N CYS A 85 14.36 0.99 -0.39
CA CYS A 85 15.63 0.32 -0.14
C CYS A 85 15.92 -0.64 -1.27
N LYS A 86 17.05 -0.44 -1.96
CA LYS A 86 17.46 -1.32 -3.06
C LYS A 86 17.80 -2.70 -2.52
N ILE A 87 17.36 -3.75 -3.23
CA ILE A 87 17.65 -5.14 -2.89
C ILE A 87 18.22 -5.86 -4.12
N ASP A 88 19.01 -6.91 -3.87
CA ASP A 88 19.41 -7.81 -4.93
C ASP A 88 18.27 -8.80 -5.22
N GLU A 89 17.64 -8.65 -6.38
CA GLU A 89 16.52 -9.50 -6.81
C GLU A 89 16.91 -10.96 -6.97
N ARG A 90 18.17 -11.26 -7.34
CA ARG A 90 18.63 -12.64 -7.53
C ARG A 90 18.73 -13.36 -6.20
N LEU A 91 19.24 -12.67 -5.18
CA LEU A 91 19.36 -13.23 -3.82
C LEU A 91 18.02 -13.28 -3.08
N ASN A 92 17.05 -12.44 -3.47
CA ASN A 92 15.76 -12.29 -2.77
C ASN A 92 14.57 -12.56 -3.69
N LYS A 93 14.69 -13.53 -4.60
CA LYS A 93 13.74 -13.77 -5.69
C LYS A 93 12.28 -13.87 -5.22
N ASP A 94 12.01 -14.71 -4.20
CA ASP A 94 10.64 -14.92 -3.72
C ASP A 94 10.03 -13.64 -3.13
N MET A 95 10.83 -12.82 -2.44
CA MET A 95 10.39 -11.52 -1.93
C MET A 95 10.14 -10.55 -3.08
N SER A 96 11.05 -10.48 -4.06
CA SER A 96 10.91 -9.63 -5.25
C SER A 96 9.64 -9.95 -6.02
N ASP A 97 9.36 -11.23 -6.25
CA ASP A 97 8.16 -11.67 -6.97
C ASP A 97 6.86 -11.37 -6.20
N ALA A 98 6.88 -11.53 -4.87
CA ALA A 98 5.76 -11.15 -4.03
C ALA A 98 5.49 -9.63 -4.07
N ILE A 99 6.53 -8.81 -4.00
CA ILE A 99 6.44 -7.35 -4.12
C ILE A 99 5.83 -6.98 -5.47
N LYS A 100 6.38 -7.51 -6.58
CA LYS A 100 5.86 -7.28 -7.94
C LYS A 100 4.37 -7.58 -8.02
N THR A 101 3.97 -8.75 -7.55
CA THR A 101 2.57 -9.20 -7.58
C THR A 101 1.65 -8.26 -6.80
N CYS A 102 1.96 -8.01 -5.53
CA CYS A 102 1.13 -7.16 -4.67
C CYS A 102 1.06 -5.71 -5.18
N VAL A 103 2.16 -5.17 -5.69
CA VAL A 103 2.23 -3.79 -6.18
C VAL A 103 1.52 -3.63 -7.52
N ASN A 104 1.60 -4.60 -8.42
CA ASN A 104 0.88 -4.55 -9.69
C ASN A 104 -0.64 -4.55 -9.47
N ILE A 105 -1.15 -5.37 -8.55
CA ILE A 105 -2.56 -5.32 -8.13
C ILE A 105 -2.91 -3.93 -7.59
N ARG A 106 -2.04 -3.32 -6.78
CA ARG A 106 -2.25 -1.96 -6.26
C ARG A 106 -2.29 -0.92 -7.37
N ILE A 107 -1.39 -0.97 -8.35
CA ILE A 107 -1.36 -0.04 -9.49
C ILE A 107 -2.66 -0.15 -10.29
N GLN A 108 -3.08 -1.39 -10.60
CA GLN A 108 -4.36 -1.64 -11.27
C GLN A 108 -5.53 -1.05 -10.50
N ASN A 109 -5.60 -1.28 -9.19
CA ASN A 109 -6.66 -0.74 -8.33
C ASN A 109 -6.65 0.80 -8.28
N ASN A 110 -5.47 1.43 -8.19
CA ASN A 110 -5.37 2.89 -8.20
C ASN A 110 -5.86 3.49 -9.52
N ASN A 111 -5.61 2.81 -10.65
CA ASN A 111 -6.06 3.26 -11.97
C ASN A 111 -7.60 3.22 -12.15
N MET A 112 -8.30 2.50 -11.27
CA MET A 112 -9.77 2.43 -11.24
C MET A 112 -10.40 3.51 -10.33
N VAL A 113 -9.61 4.20 -9.50
CA VAL A 113 -10.11 5.28 -8.64
C VAL A 113 -10.60 6.44 -9.53
N ASN A 114 -11.74 7.03 -9.17
CA ASN A 114 -12.42 8.10 -9.92
C ASN A 114 -12.84 7.71 -11.35
N LYS A 115 -12.83 6.42 -11.69
CA LYS A 115 -13.44 5.92 -12.92
C LYS A 115 -14.90 5.55 -12.66
N PRO A 116 -15.78 5.66 -13.69
CA PRO A 116 -17.13 5.13 -13.59
C PRO A 116 -17.09 3.66 -13.17
N LEU A 117 -18.01 3.27 -12.30
CA LEU A 117 -18.20 1.87 -11.96
C LEU A 117 -18.54 1.09 -13.25
N PRO A 118 -17.89 -0.05 -13.54
CA PRO A 118 -18.25 -0.87 -14.69
C PRO A 118 -19.73 -1.26 -14.68
N ALA A 119 -20.33 -1.39 -15.86
CA ALA A 119 -21.72 -1.82 -15.96
C ALA A 119 -21.91 -3.17 -15.26
N PHE A 120 -22.99 -3.28 -14.48
CA PHE A 120 -23.34 -4.48 -13.72
C PHE A 120 -24.84 -4.73 -13.79
N ASN A 121 -25.22 -6.00 -13.68
CA ASN A 121 -26.62 -6.44 -13.60
C ASN A 121 -26.68 -7.63 -12.63
N PHE A 122 -26.85 -7.35 -11.34
CA PHE A 122 -26.96 -8.36 -10.29
C PHE A 122 -28.43 -8.62 -9.98
N ILE A 123 -28.78 -9.88 -9.69
CA ILE A 123 -30.12 -10.28 -9.27
C ILE A 123 -29.98 -10.91 -7.89
N ASP A 124 -30.76 -10.44 -6.92
CA ASP A 124 -30.77 -11.02 -5.58
C ASP A 124 -31.62 -12.31 -5.50
N LEU A 125 -31.61 -12.96 -4.33
CA LEU A 125 -32.35 -14.20 -4.09
C LEU A 125 -33.87 -14.06 -4.26
N ASN A 126 -34.41 -12.83 -4.25
CA ASN A 126 -35.83 -12.55 -4.45
C ASN A 126 -36.14 -12.10 -5.88
N GLY A 127 -35.17 -12.18 -6.80
CA GLY A 127 -35.34 -11.77 -8.19
C GLY A 127 -35.24 -10.26 -8.44
N ARG A 128 -34.80 -9.47 -7.45
CA ARG A 128 -34.69 -8.01 -7.63
C ARG A 128 -33.41 -7.63 -8.38
N LEU A 129 -33.57 -6.79 -9.40
CA LEU A 129 -32.48 -6.30 -10.24
C LEU A 129 -31.74 -5.10 -9.61
N TYR A 130 -30.41 -5.20 -9.55
CA TYR A 130 -29.48 -4.14 -9.18
C TYR A 130 -28.54 -3.83 -10.36
N ASN A 131 -28.65 -2.62 -10.89
CA ASN A 131 -27.81 -2.09 -11.96
C ASN A 131 -27.62 -0.57 -11.81
N GLY A 132 -26.96 0.08 -12.78
CA GLY A 132 -26.73 1.53 -12.75
C GLY A 132 -28.00 2.37 -12.61
N GLU A 133 -29.10 1.95 -13.25
CA GLU A 133 -30.38 2.68 -13.19
C GLU A 133 -31.10 2.47 -11.85
N THR A 134 -31.21 1.23 -11.36
CA THR A 134 -31.91 0.95 -10.09
C THR A 134 -31.16 1.44 -8.85
N CYS A 135 -29.85 1.69 -8.99
CA CYS A 135 -28.97 2.25 -7.97
C CYS A 135 -28.77 3.77 -8.08
N LYS A 136 -29.33 4.44 -9.10
CA LYS A 136 -29.13 5.88 -9.32
C LYS A 136 -29.54 6.71 -8.11
N GLY A 137 -28.70 7.69 -7.75
CA GLY A 137 -28.92 8.58 -6.61
C GLY A 137 -28.63 7.96 -5.24
N LYS A 138 -28.10 6.73 -5.18
CA LYS A 138 -27.73 6.05 -3.93
C LYS A 138 -26.21 5.95 -3.78
N ILE A 139 -25.76 5.87 -2.53
CA ILE A 139 -24.40 5.40 -2.22
C ILE A 139 -24.41 3.87 -2.33
N VAL A 140 -23.59 3.33 -3.24
CA VAL A 140 -23.48 1.89 -3.48
C VAL A 140 -22.18 1.38 -2.85
N VAL A 141 -22.30 0.37 -1.98
CA VAL A 141 -21.16 -0.36 -1.43
C VAL A 141 -21.17 -1.76 -2.02
N LEU A 142 -20.14 -2.11 -2.79
CA LEU A 142 -19.95 -3.44 -3.33
C LEU A 142 -19.08 -4.26 -2.36
N ASN A 143 -19.67 -5.30 -1.77
CA ASN A 143 -18.97 -6.23 -0.90
C ASN A 143 -18.93 -7.61 -1.56
N PHE A 144 -17.72 -8.09 -1.84
CA PHE A 144 -17.49 -9.38 -2.50
C PHE A 144 -17.07 -10.41 -1.45
N TRP A 145 -17.94 -11.38 -1.19
CA TRP A 145 -17.68 -12.50 -0.31
C TRP A 145 -17.84 -13.81 -1.08
N PHE A 146 -17.11 -14.82 -0.65
CA PHE A 146 -17.12 -16.15 -1.25
C PHE A 146 -17.47 -17.15 -0.16
N ILE A 147 -18.55 -17.90 -0.36
CA ILE A 147 -18.80 -19.12 0.42
C ILE A 147 -18.02 -20.24 -0.23
N HIS A 148 -17.03 -20.75 0.50
CA HIS A 148 -16.13 -21.82 0.09
C HIS A 148 -16.84 -22.95 -0.66
N CYS A 149 -16.28 -23.44 -1.77
CA CYS A 149 -16.76 -24.67 -2.43
C CYS A 149 -16.47 -25.87 -1.51
N LYS A 150 -17.46 -26.69 -1.13
CA LYS A 150 -17.17 -27.95 -0.43
C LYS A 150 -16.16 -28.76 -1.27
N SER A 151 -15.03 -29.12 -0.65
CA SER A 151 -14.06 -30.09 -1.17
C SER A 151 -14.66 -31.48 -1.20
#